data_AF-A0A934DT43-F1
#
_entry.id   AF-A0A934DT43-F1
#
_cell.length_a   1.000
_cell.length_b   1.000
_cell.length_c   1.000
_cell.angle_alpha   90.00
_cell.angle_beta   90.00
_cell.angle_gamma   90.00
#
_symmetry.space_group_name_H-M   'P 1'
#
loop_
_entity.id
_entity.type
_entity.pdbx_description
1 polymer ?
#
loop_
_entity_poly.entity_id
_entity_poly.type
_entity_poly.pdbx_seq_one_letter_code
_entity_poly.pdbx_strand_id
1 'polypeptide(L)'
;MARASIAESMDALFKGVISPLVLGGQLTPTRPIGPARAQKIARASGSFGAAEVSWVNTVRARHARQFCRVDSIESPSPAQWAMAAALNDLLQSTNPTLDGAFSKRGPILIGKVEETLRAIQGPGTIREALSRHATFARVLEIVRRDTRVTWWCGSREFRGSEPPARLMKWKNLRRVGTDESTVPMADMSAGTPIAAMTFYGALGLLLSLSPLTDLATASRAHPQFHWSEPTLALLAAAPGRVLAARALRLGNAKGSIEAVRQAGMPQDPAWKAAVQSVLDELSAFGQAG
;
A
#
# COMPACT_ATOMS: atom_id res chain seq x y z
N MET A 1 17.77 -17.50 -17.70
CA MET A 1 17.62 -16.03 -17.73
C MET A 1 18.46 -15.44 -16.61
N ALA A 2 19.32 -14.46 -16.92
CA ALA A 2 20.15 -13.77 -15.92
C ALA A 2 19.26 -13.03 -14.91
N ARG A 3 19.66 -13.00 -13.63
CA ARG A 3 19.02 -12.16 -12.61
C ARG A 3 19.38 -10.70 -12.90
N ALA A 4 18.38 -9.81 -12.89
CA ALA A 4 18.62 -8.37 -13.00
C ALA A 4 19.62 -7.90 -11.93
N SER A 5 20.36 -6.83 -12.21
CA SER A 5 21.21 -6.17 -11.22
C SER A 5 20.35 -5.50 -10.12
N ILE A 6 20.97 -5.11 -9.00
CA ILE A 6 20.25 -4.38 -7.94
C ILE A 6 19.80 -3.01 -8.45
N ALA A 7 20.65 -2.31 -9.22
CA ALA A 7 20.33 -1.03 -9.83
C ALA A 7 19.13 -1.13 -10.78
N GLU A 8 19.09 -2.16 -11.64
CA GLU A 8 17.94 -2.41 -12.53
C GLU A 8 16.65 -2.67 -11.75
N SER A 9 16.71 -3.43 -10.65
CA SER A 9 15.53 -3.62 -9.81
C SER A 9 15.10 -2.36 -9.08
N MET A 10 16.03 -1.52 -8.65
CA MET A 10 15.70 -0.23 -8.05
C MET A 10 15.02 0.70 -9.06
N ASP A 11 15.56 0.82 -10.27
CA ASP A 11 14.97 1.63 -11.35
C ASP A 11 13.57 1.13 -11.73
N ALA A 12 13.42 -0.18 -11.91
CA ALA A 12 12.12 -0.79 -12.22
C ALA A 12 11.11 -0.63 -11.07
N LEU A 13 11.54 -0.74 -9.82
CA LEU A 13 10.68 -0.52 -8.65
C LEU A 13 10.28 0.96 -8.50
N PHE A 14 11.20 1.88 -8.79
CA PHE A 14 10.91 3.31 -8.78
C PHE A 14 9.86 3.66 -9.83
N LYS A 15 10.12 3.33 -11.10
CA LYS A 15 9.26 3.68 -12.24
C LYS A 15 7.94 2.92 -12.23
N GLY A 16 7.97 1.64 -11.83
CA GLY A 16 6.80 0.77 -11.88
C GLY A 16 5.92 0.82 -10.64
N VAL A 17 6.46 1.23 -9.48
CA VAL A 17 5.73 1.22 -8.21
C VAL A 17 5.74 2.58 -7.52
N ILE A 18 6.90 3.11 -7.12
CA ILE A 18 6.95 4.32 -6.27
C ILE A 18 6.42 5.55 -7.00
N SER A 19 6.92 5.82 -8.21
CA SER A 19 6.55 6.98 -9.03
C SER A 19 5.04 7.02 -9.32
N PRO A 20 4.40 5.98 -9.90
CA PRO A 20 2.96 5.98 -10.12
C PRO A 20 2.13 5.92 -8.83
N LEU A 21 2.64 5.32 -7.74
CA LEU A 21 1.95 5.35 -6.44
C LEU A 21 1.84 6.77 -5.90
N VAL A 22 2.91 7.57 -6.02
CA VAL A 22 2.94 8.95 -5.55
C VAL A 22 2.21 9.89 -6.52
N LEU A 23 2.61 9.88 -7.79
CA LEU A 23 2.09 10.82 -8.80
C LEU A 23 0.64 10.50 -9.19
N GLY A 24 0.21 9.25 -8.98
CA GLY A 24 -0.96 8.69 -9.63
C GLY A 24 -0.59 8.18 -11.02
N GLY A 25 -1.13 7.01 -11.37
CA GLY A 25 -0.88 6.40 -12.67
C GLY A 25 -0.99 4.89 -12.61
N GLN A 26 -0.66 4.27 -13.73
CA GLN A 26 -0.65 2.82 -13.84
C GLN A 26 0.58 2.24 -13.15
N LEU A 27 0.33 1.38 -12.15
CA LEU A 27 1.36 0.54 -11.56
C LEU A 27 1.78 -0.53 -12.55
N THR A 28 3.08 -0.76 -12.67
CA THR A 28 3.66 -1.88 -13.42
C THR A 28 4.55 -2.71 -12.49
N PRO A 29 3.96 -3.56 -11.63
CA PRO A 29 4.71 -4.41 -10.72
C PRO A 29 5.73 -5.26 -11.47
N THR A 30 6.95 -5.30 -10.93
CA THR A 30 8.07 -6.06 -11.47
C THR A 30 8.03 -7.51 -10.99
N ARG A 31 8.99 -8.34 -11.42
CA ARG A 31 9.09 -9.72 -10.92
C ARG A 31 9.18 -9.77 -9.38
N PRO A 32 8.68 -10.83 -8.73
CA PRO A 32 8.81 -10.98 -7.28
C PRO A 32 10.26 -10.81 -6.82
N ILE A 33 10.45 -9.95 -5.82
CA ILE A 33 11.76 -9.50 -5.33
C ILE A 33 12.24 -10.44 -4.21
N GLY A 34 11.39 -10.67 -3.21
CA GLY A 34 11.65 -11.46 -2.02
C GLY A 34 12.54 -10.76 -0.97
N PRO A 35 12.63 -11.33 0.25
CA PRO A 35 13.16 -10.62 1.42
C PRO A 35 14.64 -10.25 1.29
N ALA A 36 15.47 -11.22 0.91
CA ALA A 36 16.91 -11.01 0.79
C ALA A 36 17.28 -9.96 -0.26
N ARG A 37 16.50 -9.86 -1.35
CA ARG A 37 16.73 -8.85 -2.40
C ARG A 37 16.15 -7.51 -2.01
N ALA A 38 15.00 -7.47 -1.32
CA ALA A 38 14.44 -6.25 -0.76
C ALA A 38 15.42 -5.56 0.20
N GLN A 39 16.10 -6.32 1.06
CA GLN A 39 17.15 -5.79 1.94
C GLN A 39 18.35 -5.23 1.17
N LYS A 40 18.77 -5.88 0.07
CA LYS A 40 19.85 -5.38 -0.80
C LYS A 40 19.45 -4.09 -1.52
N ILE A 41 18.22 -4.03 -2.02
CA ILE A 41 17.64 -2.82 -2.64
C ILE A 41 17.58 -1.68 -1.62
N ALA A 42 17.11 -1.95 -0.41
CA ALA A 42 16.99 -0.95 0.65
C ALA A 42 18.33 -0.31 1.04
N ARG A 43 19.42 -1.08 1.01
CA ARG A 43 20.77 -0.60 1.34
C ARG A 43 21.52 -0.01 0.15
N ALA A 44 21.02 -0.22 -1.06
CA ALA A 44 21.67 0.28 -2.25
C ALA A 44 21.34 1.77 -2.47
N SER A 45 22.28 2.48 -3.06
CA SER A 45 22.05 3.85 -3.55
C SER A 45 21.73 3.78 -5.03
N GLY A 46 20.55 4.26 -5.40
CA GLY A 46 20.12 4.38 -6.80
C GLY A 46 20.37 5.78 -7.33
N SER A 47 20.80 5.89 -8.58
CA SER A 47 20.74 7.14 -9.34
C SER A 47 19.54 7.07 -10.27
N PHE A 48 18.65 8.05 -10.16
CA PHE A 48 17.41 8.14 -10.95
C PHE A 48 17.42 9.44 -11.75
N GLY A 49 16.60 9.53 -12.79
CA GLY A 49 16.46 10.76 -13.57
C GLY A 49 16.03 11.94 -12.70
N ALA A 50 16.81 13.02 -12.67
CA ALA A 50 16.62 14.14 -11.76
C ALA A 50 15.22 14.78 -11.87
N ALA A 51 14.67 14.87 -13.09
CA ALA A 51 13.35 15.42 -13.34
C ALA A 51 12.24 14.58 -12.67
N GLU A 52 12.24 13.25 -12.84
CA GLU A 52 11.22 12.38 -12.28
C GLU A 52 11.27 12.37 -10.75
N VAL A 53 12.49 12.32 -10.17
CA VAL A 53 12.68 12.44 -8.72
C VAL A 53 12.15 13.76 -8.18
N SER A 54 12.37 14.87 -8.90
CA SER A 54 11.87 16.20 -8.51
C SER A 54 10.34 16.25 -8.44
N TRP A 55 9.65 15.70 -9.45
CA TRP A 55 8.18 15.61 -9.46
C TRP A 55 7.66 14.75 -8.32
N VAL A 56 8.24 13.56 -8.12
CA VAL A 56 7.87 12.65 -7.02
C VAL A 56 8.04 13.36 -5.68
N ASN A 57 9.16 14.03 -5.43
CA ASN A 57 9.38 14.75 -4.17
C ASN A 57 8.43 15.94 -3.99
N THR A 58 8.06 16.64 -5.06
CA THR A 58 7.09 17.73 -5.02
C THR A 58 5.70 17.23 -4.59
N VAL A 59 5.25 16.10 -5.15
CA VAL A 59 3.96 15.50 -4.79
C VAL A 59 4.01 14.89 -3.38
N ARG A 60 5.12 14.26 -2.99
CA ARG A 60 5.34 13.81 -1.59
C ARG A 60 5.25 14.97 -0.60
N ALA A 61 5.88 16.11 -0.89
CA ALA A 61 5.76 17.31 -0.07
C ALA A 61 4.31 17.83 -0.02
N ARG A 62 3.56 17.76 -1.13
CA ARG A 62 2.13 18.10 -1.17
C ARG A 62 1.29 17.19 -0.25
N HIS A 63 1.52 15.88 -0.27
CA HIS A 63 0.85 14.96 0.66
C HIS A 63 1.18 15.29 2.12
N ALA A 64 2.46 15.49 2.45
CA ALA A 64 2.86 15.85 3.81
C ALA A 64 2.28 17.20 4.29
N ARG A 65 2.09 18.17 3.36
CA ARG A 65 1.46 19.47 3.64
C ARG A 65 0.01 19.40 4.09
N GLN A 66 -0.68 18.30 3.82
CA GLN A 66 -2.02 18.07 4.36
C GLN A 66 -2.00 17.94 5.90
N PHE A 67 -0.86 17.57 6.47
CA PHE A 67 -0.71 17.36 7.91
C PHE A 67 0.05 18.47 8.60
N CYS A 68 1.10 19.04 8.00
CA CYS A 68 1.89 20.10 8.61
C CYS A 68 2.64 20.94 7.57
N ARG A 69 3.09 22.15 7.96
CA ARG A 69 3.87 23.00 7.07
C ARG A 69 5.27 22.42 6.90
N VAL A 70 5.55 21.90 5.70
CA VAL A 70 6.86 21.36 5.32
C VAL A 70 7.24 21.87 3.93
N ASP A 71 8.51 22.22 3.75
CA ASP A 71 9.02 22.72 2.47
C ASP A 71 9.59 21.59 1.60
N SER A 72 10.15 20.58 2.24
CA SER A 72 10.73 19.40 1.58
C SER A 72 10.49 18.14 2.39
N ILE A 73 10.56 17.00 1.68
CA ILE A 73 10.54 15.67 2.26
C ILE A 73 11.80 14.95 1.78
N GLU A 74 12.45 14.26 2.70
CA GLU A 74 13.66 13.47 2.41
C GLU A 74 13.37 12.39 1.36
N SER A 75 14.38 12.03 0.59
CA SER A 75 14.30 10.88 -0.32
C SER A 75 13.85 9.62 0.42
N PRO A 76 13.17 8.67 -0.26
CA PRO A 76 12.69 7.46 0.40
C PRO A 76 13.83 6.72 1.13
N SER A 77 13.62 6.45 2.41
CA SER A 77 14.58 5.75 3.26
C SER A 77 14.73 4.27 2.87
N PRO A 78 15.76 3.56 3.37
CA PRO A 78 15.89 2.11 3.19
C PRO A 78 14.61 1.33 3.56
N ALA A 79 13.94 1.74 4.65
CA ALA A 79 12.67 1.14 5.06
C ALA A 79 11.58 1.34 3.99
N GLN A 80 11.48 2.53 3.40
CA GLN A 80 10.50 2.80 2.34
C GLN A 80 10.77 2.00 1.07
N TRP A 81 12.03 1.78 0.71
CA TRP A 81 12.40 0.89 -0.40
C TRP A 81 12.03 -0.56 -0.13
N ALA A 82 12.26 -1.06 1.08
CA ALA A 82 11.83 -2.39 1.49
C ALA A 82 10.29 -2.52 1.50
N MET A 83 9.57 -1.50 1.98
CA MET A 83 8.11 -1.43 1.91
C MET A 83 7.60 -1.43 0.46
N ALA A 84 8.25 -0.68 -0.45
CA ALA A 84 7.88 -0.67 -1.86
C ALA A 84 8.11 -2.03 -2.52
N ALA A 85 9.21 -2.72 -2.18
CA ALA A 85 9.47 -4.07 -2.64
C ALA A 85 8.44 -5.08 -2.09
N ALA A 86 8.04 -4.94 -0.83
CA ALA A 86 6.99 -5.75 -0.23
C ALA A 86 5.61 -5.47 -0.89
N LEU A 87 5.30 -4.22 -1.22
CA LEU A 87 4.09 -3.85 -1.96
C LEU A 87 4.09 -4.45 -3.38
N ASN A 88 5.22 -4.40 -4.08
CA ASN A 88 5.40 -5.08 -5.37
C ASN A 88 5.06 -6.58 -5.26
N ASP A 89 5.63 -7.24 -4.26
CA ASP A 89 5.42 -8.67 -4.04
C ASP A 89 3.99 -8.99 -3.58
N LEU A 90 3.36 -8.11 -2.80
CA LEU A 90 1.96 -8.23 -2.39
C LEU A 90 1.03 -8.15 -3.60
N LEU A 91 1.21 -7.17 -4.48
CA LEU A 91 0.46 -7.06 -5.73
C LEU A 91 0.67 -8.29 -6.61
N GLN A 92 1.93 -8.71 -6.75
CA GLN A 92 2.30 -9.88 -7.55
C GLN A 92 1.78 -11.18 -6.98
N SER A 93 1.56 -11.31 -5.68
CA SER A 93 0.97 -12.52 -5.08
C SER A 93 -0.40 -12.85 -5.66
N THR A 94 -1.13 -11.85 -6.15
CA THR A 94 -2.46 -12.00 -6.76
C THR A 94 -2.41 -12.20 -8.28
N ASN A 95 -1.21 -12.20 -8.87
CA ASN A 95 -1.02 -12.35 -10.31
C ASN A 95 -1.20 -13.83 -10.73
N PRO A 96 -2.19 -14.14 -11.59
CA PRO A 96 -2.49 -15.51 -11.98
C PRO A 96 -1.36 -16.19 -12.77
N THR A 97 -0.43 -15.41 -13.34
CA THR A 97 0.71 -15.96 -14.10
C THR A 97 1.81 -16.54 -13.22
N LEU A 98 1.80 -16.25 -11.91
CA LEU A 98 2.74 -16.86 -10.97
C LEU A 98 2.37 -18.30 -10.63
N ASP A 99 1.09 -18.64 -10.74
CA ASP A 99 0.59 -19.96 -10.43
C ASP A 99 0.64 -20.84 -11.69
N GLY A 100 1.33 -21.97 -11.58
CA GLY A 100 1.35 -23.00 -12.61
C GLY A 100 0.25 -24.02 -12.37
N ALA A 101 -0.04 -24.88 -13.36
CA ALA A 101 -1.05 -25.94 -13.24
C ALA A 101 -0.87 -26.83 -11.99
N PHE A 102 0.36 -26.93 -11.45
CA PHE A 102 0.70 -27.75 -10.28
C PHE A 102 1.46 -26.98 -9.18
N SER A 103 1.62 -25.66 -9.29
CA SER A 103 2.38 -24.89 -8.28
C SER A 103 1.66 -23.59 -7.90
N LYS A 104 1.27 -23.47 -6.63
CA LYS A 104 0.67 -22.26 -6.06
C LYS A 104 1.76 -21.41 -5.42
N ARG A 105 2.27 -20.43 -6.16
CA ARG A 105 3.36 -19.54 -5.70
C ARG A 105 2.83 -18.32 -4.98
N GLY A 106 1.59 -17.90 -5.22
CA GLY A 106 0.95 -16.77 -4.55
C GLY A 106 1.01 -16.86 -3.01
N PRO A 107 0.53 -17.95 -2.38
CA PRO A 107 0.58 -18.11 -0.92
C PRO A 107 2.01 -18.10 -0.35
N ILE A 108 2.98 -18.70 -1.03
CA ILE A 108 4.40 -18.68 -0.63
C ILE A 108 4.95 -17.24 -0.70
N LEU A 109 4.55 -16.48 -1.71
CA LEU A 109 4.99 -15.10 -1.86
C LEU A 109 4.45 -14.20 -0.75
N ILE A 110 3.21 -14.41 -0.28
CA ILE A 110 2.70 -13.64 0.87
C ILE A 110 3.50 -13.91 2.15
N GLY A 111 3.88 -15.16 2.41
CA GLY A 111 4.77 -15.45 3.55
C GLY A 111 6.08 -14.65 3.49
N LYS A 112 6.63 -14.47 2.28
CA LYS A 112 7.82 -13.62 2.04
C LYS A 112 7.55 -12.12 2.18
N VAL A 113 6.36 -11.66 1.80
CA VAL A 113 5.93 -10.28 2.03
C VAL A 113 5.90 -10.01 3.54
N GLU A 114 5.27 -10.89 4.32
CA GLU A 114 5.24 -10.75 5.78
C GLU A 114 6.64 -10.79 6.40
N GLU A 115 7.51 -11.70 5.96
CA GLU A 115 8.91 -11.77 6.40
C GLU A 115 9.64 -10.44 6.13
N THR A 116 9.44 -9.88 4.93
CA THR A 116 10.04 -8.59 4.55
C THR A 116 9.52 -7.46 5.43
N LEU A 117 8.20 -7.38 5.65
CA LEU A 117 7.58 -6.31 6.43
C LEU A 117 7.93 -6.39 7.92
N ARG A 118 7.95 -7.59 8.51
CA ARG A 118 8.34 -7.80 9.92
C ARG A 118 9.79 -7.43 10.20
N ALA A 119 10.66 -7.45 9.20
CA ALA A 119 12.06 -7.04 9.33
C ALA A 119 12.24 -5.50 9.32
N ILE A 120 11.20 -4.73 9.00
CA ILE A 120 11.26 -3.27 8.91
C ILE A 120 10.85 -2.67 10.26
N GLN A 121 11.69 -1.79 10.81
CA GLN A 121 11.35 -1.07 12.03
C GLN A 121 10.28 0.01 11.76
N GLY A 122 9.48 0.32 12.78
CA GLY A 122 8.59 1.48 12.77
C GLY A 122 9.37 2.80 12.53
N PRO A 123 8.69 3.90 12.15
CA PRO A 123 9.36 5.18 11.98
C PRO A 123 9.91 5.66 13.33
N GLY A 124 11.21 5.93 13.40
CA GLY A 124 11.86 6.39 14.63
C GLY A 124 11.62 7.88 14.94
N THR A 125 11.12 8.62 13.95
CA THR A 125 10.84 10.06 14.08
C THR A 125 9.52 10.45 13.42
N ILE A 126 8.97 11.58 13.84
CA ILE A 126 7.78 12.18 13.21
C ILE A 126 8.03 12.52 11.74
N ARG A 127 9.24 13.00 11.41
CA ARG A 127 9.65 13.30 10.04
C ARG A 127 9.65 12.04 9.17
N GLU A 128 10.12 10.93 9.71
CA GLU A 128 10.08 9.65 9.01
C GLU A 128 8.63 9.16 8.82
N ALA A 129 7.77 9.29 9.83
CA ALA A 129 6.34 8.94 9.70
C ALA A 129 5.66 9.74 8.58
N LEU A 130 5.93 11.04 8.49
CA LEU A 130 5.48 11.90 7.40
C LEU A 130 6.04 11.48 6.04
N SER A 131 7.35 11.17 5.97
CA SER A 131 7.99 10.70 4.75
C SER A 131 7.36 9.40 4.23
N ARG A 132 7.11 8.42 5.14
CA ARG A 132 6.46 7.16 4.81
C ARG A 132 5.04 7.40 4.31
N HIS A 133 4.27 8.24 4.99
CA HIS A 133 2.93 8.61 4.52
C HIS A 133 2.95 9.27 3.15
N ALA A 134 3.83 10.24 2.93
CA ALA A 134 3.95 10.92 1.65
C ALA A 134 4.22 9.97 0.47
N THR A 135 4.88 8.83 0.71
CA THR A 135 5.12 7.79 -0.29
C THR A 135 3.94 6.82 -0.45
N PHE A 136 3.26 6.45 0.64
CA PHE A 136 2.27 5.36 0.66
C PHE A 136 0.82 5.82 0.87
N ALA A 137 0.55 7.13 0.86
CA ALA A 137 -0.78 7.73 1.09
C ALA A 137 -1.88 7.10 0.24
N ARG A 138 -1.53 6.65 -0.97
CA ARG A 138 -2.46 6.14 -1.99
C ARG A 138 -2.49 4.61 -2.08
N VAL A 139 -1.90 3.89 -1.12
CA VAL A 139 -1.79 2.42 -1.19
C VAL A 139 -3.15 1.72 -1.25
N LEU A 140 -4.17 2.27 -0.60
CA LEU A 140 -5.54 1.73 -0.65
C LEU A 140 -6.38 2.27 -1.82
N GLU A 141 -5.88 3.27 -2.56
CA GLU A 141 -6.48 3.71 -3.83
C GLU A 141 -6.08 2.80 -4.99
N ILE A 142 -5.16 1.85 -4.78
CA ILE A 142 -4.76 0.90 -5.80
C ILE A 142 -5.96 0.04 -6.18
N VAL A 143 -6.26 0.02 -7.47
CA VAL A 143 -7.28 -0.83 -8.08
C VAL A 143 -6.67 -1.68 -9.18
N ARG A 144 -7.13 -2.92 -9.32
CA ARG A 144 -6.79 -3.82 -10.42
C ARG A 144 -7.93 -3.80 -11.43
N ARG A 145 -7.65 -3.53 -12.69
CA ARG A 145 -8.64 -3.68 -13.76
C ARG A 145 -8.60 -5.12 -14.24
N ASP A 146 -9.72 -5.82 -14.11
CA ASP A 146 -9.91 -7.19 -14.57
C ASP A 146 -10.82 -7.17 -15.80
N THR A 147 -10.48 -7.98 -16.80
CA THR A 147 -11.26 -8.10 -18.03
C THR A 147 -11.67 -9.55 -18.24
N ARG A 148 -12.97 -9.80 -18.33
CA ARG A 148 -13.53 -11.09 -18.69
C ARG A 148 -13.90 -11.07 -20.17
N VAL A 149 -13.27 -11.94 -20.94
CA VAL A 149 -13.59 -12.14 -22.36
C VAL A 149 -14.43 -13.40 -22.48
N THR A 150 -15.62 -13.29 -23.07
CA THR A 150 -16.52 -14.42 -23.35
C THR A 150 -16.66 -14.62 -24.85
N TRP A 151 -16.78 -15.86 -25.31
CA TRP A 151 -17.05 -16.22 -26.71
C TRP A 151 -17.84 -17.54 -26.77
N TRP A 152 -18.27 -17.93 -27.97
CA TRP A 152 -19.19 -19.06 -28.16
C TRP A 152 -18.77 -20.40 -27.54
N CYS A 153 -17.46 -20.66 -27.37
CA CYS A 153 -16.94 -21.89 -26.79
C CYS A 153 -16.28 -21.71 -25.41
N GLY A 154 -16.48 -20.57 -24.74
CA GLY A 154 -16.03 -20.40 -23.36
C GLY A 154 -15.75 -18.97 -22.95
N SER A 155 -15.06 -18.82 -21.82
CA SER A 155 -14.65 -17.52 -21.29
C SER A 155 -13.25 -17.59 -20.69
N ARG A 156 -12.58 -16.45 -20.62
CA ARG A 156 -11.30 -16.31 -19.93
C ARG A 156 -11.21 -14.95 -19.25
N GLU A 157 -10.69 -14.97 -18.03
CA GLU A 157 -10.45 -13.78 -17.23
C GLU A 157 -8.98 -13.37 -17.32
N PHE A 158 -8.75 -12.08 -17.41
CA PHE A 158 -7.45 -11.43 -17.42
C PHE A 158 -7.39 -10.48 -16.24
N ARG A 159 -6.60 -10.83 -15.22
CA ARG A 159 -6.50 -10.05 -13.98
C ARG A 159 -5.34 -9.08 -14.07
N GLY A 160 -5.63 -7.77 -14.07
CA GLY A 160 -4.61 -6.72 -14.20
C GLY A 160 -3.77 -6.79 -15.48
N SER A 161 -4.23 -7.50 -16.51
CA SER A 161 -3.51 -7.68 -17.78
C SER A 161 -4.46 -7.50 -18.95
N GLU A 162 -3.95 -6.95 -20.05
CA GLU A 162 -4.74 -6.78 -21.25
C GLU A 162 -5.03 -8.13 -21.92
N PRO A 163 -6.27 -8.37 -22.37
CA PRO A 163 -6.58 -9.55 -23.17
C PRO A 163 -5.77 -9.55 -24.49
N PRO A 164 -5.19 -10.68 -24.89
CA PRO A 164 -4.52 -10.81 -26.17
C PRO A 164 -5.43 -10.43 -27.34
N ALA A 165 -4.97 -9.56 -28.23
CA ALA A 165 -5.75 -9.06 -29.37
C ALA A 165 -6.38 -10.19 -30.23
N ARG A 166 -5.73 -11.36 -30.30
CA ARG A 166 -6.24 -12.55 -31.01
C ARG A 166 -7.58 -13.08 -30.45
N LEU A 167 -7.83 -12.93 -29.14
CA LEU A 167 -9.09 -13.35 -28.52
C LEU A 167 -10.22 -12.35 -28.78
N MET A 168 -9.85 -11.10 -29.10
CA MET A 168 -10.76 -10.02 -29.45
C MET A 168 -11.15 -10.01 -30.94
N LYS A 169 -10.57 -10.88 -31.77
CA LYS A 169 -10.86 -10.99 -33.20
C LYS A 169 -12.20 -11.72 -33.45
N TRP A 170 -12.80 -11.40 -34.60
CA TRP A 170 -14.04 -12.02 -35.10
C TRP A 170 -15.23 -11.88 -34.14
N LYS A 171 -15.44 -10.68 -33.59
CA LYS A 171 -16.48 -10.39 -32.59
C LYS A 171 -17.86 -10.93 -33.00
N ASN A 172 -18.26 -10.74 -34.25
CA ASN A 172 -19.58 -11.14 -34.75
C ASN A 172 -19.71 -12.66 -34.99
N LEU A 173 -18.66 -13.30 -35.51
CA LEU A 173 -18.67 -14.75 -35.80
C LEU A 173 -18.55 -15.58 -34.53
N ARG A 174 -17.72 -15.14 -33.58
CA ARG A 174 -17.42 -15.86 -32.33
C ARG A 174 -18.24 -15.37 -31.14
N ARG A 175 -19.13 -14.39 -31.33
CA ARG A 175 -19.90 -13.72 -30.27
C ARG A 175 -19.01 -13.27 -29.11
N VAL A 176 -17.93 -12.55 -29.44
CA VAL A 176 -16.95 -12.12 -28.44
C VAL A 176 -17.51 -10.93 -27.66
N GLY A 177 -17.66 -11.10 -26.35
CA GLY A 177 -18.05 -10.07 -25.39
C GLY A 177 -16.91 -9.77 -24.42
N THR A 178 -16.88 -8.54 -23.91
CA THR A 178 -15.94 -8.10 -22.87
C THR A 178 -16.68 -7.42 -21.75
N ASP A 179 -16.37 -7.84 -20.54
CA ASP A 179 -16.81 -7.21 -19.30
C ASP A 179 -15.58 -6.74 -18.52
N GLU A 180 -15.59 -5.48 -18.10
CA GLU A 180 -14.49 -4.86 -17.35
C GLU A 180 -14.95 -4.56 -15.93
N SER A 181 -14.11 -4.93 -14.96
CA SER A 181 -14.37 -4.68 -13.55
C SER A 181 -13.14 -4.08 -12.87
N THR A 182 -13.36 -3.29 -11.83
CA THR A 182 -12.31 -2.72 -10.99
C THR A 182 -12.33 -3.40 -9.63
N VAL A 183 -11.21 -4.01 -9.24
CA VAL A 183 -11.04 -4.71 -7.97
C VAL A 183 -10.15 -3.88 -7.04
N PRO A 184 -10.66 -3.37 -5.91
CA PRO A 184 -9.87 -2.62 -4.93
C PRO A 184 -8.73 -3.45 -4.32
N MET A 185 -7.69 -2.79 -3.81
CA MET A 185 -6.52 -3.42 -3.18
C MET A 185 -6.89 -4.47 -2.13
N ALA A 186 -7.84 -4.17 -1.25
CA ALA A 186 -8.29 -5.10 -0.21
C ALA A 186 -8.88 -6.40 -0.79
N ASP A 187 -9.53 -6.31 -1.94
CA ASP A 187 -10.28 -7.43 -2.53
C ASP A 187 -9.46 -8.24 -3.55
N MET A 188 -8.20 -7.86 -3.80
CA MET A 188 -7.39 -8.47 -4.87
C MET A 188 -7.09 -9.96 -4.66
N SER A 189 -7.16 -10.46 -3.42
CA SER A 189 -7.02 -11.89 -3.11
C SER A 189 -8.25 -12.71 -3.48
N ALA A 190 -9.41 -12.08 -3.71
CA ALA A 190 -10.63 -12.76 -4.10
C ALA A 190 -10.44 -13.56 -5.39
N GLY A 191 -10.89 -14.81 -5.38
CA GLY A 191 -10.74 -15.73 -6.50
C GLY A 191 -9.30 -16.17 -6.78
N THR A 192 -8.34 -15.91 -5.89
CA THR A 192 -6.99 -16.49 -5.93
C THR A 192 -6.89 -17.66 -4.93
N PRO A 193 -5.82 -18.49 -4.96
CA PRO A 193 -5.60 -19.51 -3.95
C PRO A 193 -5.21 -18.97 -2.56
N ILE A 194 -5.11 -17.65 -2.40
CA ILE A 194 -4.71 -16.99 -1.16
C ILE A 194 -5.94 -16.81 -0.27
N ALA A 195 -5.82 -17.19 1.00
CA ALA A 195 -6.84 -16.87 2.00
C ALA A 195 -6.89 -15.37 2.26
N ALA A 196 -8.10 -14.79 2.27
CA ALA A 196 -8.30 -13.35 2.46
C ALA A 196 -7.64 -12.83 3.75
N MET A 197 -7.75 -13.57 4.85
CA MET A 197 -7.12 -13.20 6.13
C MET A 197 -5.59 -13.12 6.06
N THR A 198 -4.95 -13.98 5.27
CA THR A 198 -3.49 -13.95 5.05
C THR A 198 -3.09 -12.72 4.25
N PHE A 199 -3.89 -12.36 3.22
CA PHE A 199 -3.69 -11.13 2.47
C PHE A 199 -3.90 -9.88 3.33
N TYR A 200 -4.96 -9.86 4.14
CA TYR A 200 -5.24 -8.78 5.10
C TYR A 200 -4.15 -8.63 6.15
N GLY A 201 -3.57 -9.73 6.63
CA GLY A 201 -2.41 -9.69 7.53
C GLY A 201 -1.22 -8.96 6.92
N ALA A 202 -0.84 -9.33 5.69
CA ALA A 202 0.27 -8.68 4.98
C ALA A 202 -0.02 -7.19 4.67
N LEU A 203 -1.22 -6.87 4.20
CA LEU A 203 -1.63 -5.48 3.95
C LEU A 203 -1.68 -4.66 5.25
N GLY A 204 -2.16 -5.26 6.35
CA GLY A 204 -2.19 -4.64 7.68
C GLY A 204 -0.79 -4.32 8.20
N LEU A 205 0.16 -5.24 8.04
CA LEU A 205 1.56 -5.00 8.38
C LEU A 205 2.15 -3.84 7.57
N LEU A 206 1.88 -3.77 6.25
CA LEU A 206 2.34 -2.67 5.42
C LEU A 206 1.78 -1.32 5.89
N LEU A 207 0.48 -1.27 6.22
CA LEU A 207 -0.18 -0.08 6.74
C LEU A 207 0.40 0.36 8.09
N SER A 208 0.64 -0.59 9.01
CA SER A 208 1.22 -0.27 10.32
C SER A 208 2.61 0.39 10.24
N LEU A 209 3.37 0.13 9.17
CA LEU A 209 4.68 0.76 8.95
C LEU A 209 4.57 2.20 8.43
N SER A 210 3.36 2.65 8.05
CA SER A 210 3.03 4.02 7.68
C SER A 210 1.87 4.53 8.56
N PRO A 211 2.12 4.84 9.84
CA PRO A 211 1.06 5.06 10.84
C PRO A 211 0.10 6.20 10.48
N LEU A 212 0.56 7.26 9.79
CA LEU A 212 -0.32 8.33 9.33
C LEU A 212 -1.23 7.89 8.17
N THR A 213 -0.77 6.99 7.29
CA THR A 213 -1.63 6.38 6.25
C THR A 213 -2.64 5.44 6.88
N ASP A 214 -2.22 4.66 7.86
CA ASP A 214 -3.08 3.75 8.61
C ASP A 214 -4.22 4.52 9.30
N LEU A 215 -3.88 5.60 10.02
CA LEU A 215 -4.85 6.50 10.66
C LEU A 215 -5.74 7.23 9.65
N ALA A 216 -5.18 7.76 8.56
CA ALA A 216 -5.95 8.45 7.52
C ALA A 216 -6.98 7.54 6.83
N THR A 217 -6.75 6.23 6.88
CA THR A 217 -7.61 5.21 6.31
C THR A 217 -8.25 4.32 7.38
N ALA A 218 -8.32 4.77 8.64
CA ALA A 218 -8.77 3.95 9.75
C ALA A 218 -10.20 3.41 9.54
N SER A 219 -11.07 4.18 8.88
CA SER A 219 -12.46 3.81 8.59
C SER A 219 -12.64 2.77 7.47
N ARG A 220 -11.56 2.19 6.95
CA ARG A 220 -11.61 1.16 5.90
C ARG A 220 -12.27 -0.13 6.43
N ALA A 221 -12.89 -0.89 5.55
CA ALA A 221 -13.50 -2.17 5.91
C ALA A 221 -12.45 -3.25 6.21
N HIS A 222 -11.46 -3.40 5.32
CA HIS A 222 -10.40 -4.41 5.44
C HIS A 222 -9.04 -3.89 4.96
N PRO A 223 -7.93 -4.33 5.59
CA PRO A 223 -7.88 -4.91 6.94
C PRO A 223 -8.40 -3.89 7.95
N GLN A 224 -9.08 -4.34 9.02
CA GLN A 224 -9.56 -3.41 10.04
C GLN A 224 -8.39 -2.67 10.71
N PHE A 225 -8.65 -1.44 11.13
CA PHE A 225 -7.70 -0.66 11.90
C PHE A 225 -7.42 -1.32 13.26
N HIS A 226 -6.16 -1.32 13.68
CA HIS A 226 -5.75 -1.74 15.02
C HIS A 226 -4.61 -0.86 15.49
N TRP A 227 -4.47 -0.71 16.81
CA TRP A 227 -3.36 0.01 17.40
C TRP A 227 -2.06 -0.79 17.29
N SER A 228 -1.28 -0.46 16.27
CA SER A 228 0.06 -1.00 16.09
C SER A 228 1.10 -0.23 16.90
N GLU A 229 2.20 -0.89 17.26
CA GLU A 229 3.32 -0.26 17.99
C GLU A 229 3.83 1.02 17.29
N PRO A 230 4.07 1.07 15.97
CA PRO A 230 4.43 2.30 15.27
C PRO A 230 3.42 3.45 15.43
N THR A 231 2.12 3.12 15.49
CA THR A 231 1.06 4.11 15.67
C THR A 231 1.08 4.64 17.09
N LEU A 232 1.21 3.78 18.09
CA LEU A 232 1.29 4.18 19.50
C LEU A 232 2.57 4.97 19.80
N ALA A 233 3.71 4.57 19.21
CA ALA A 233 4.97 5.30 19.31
C ALA A 233 4.86 6.72 18.71
N LEU A 234 4.13 6.90 17.61
CA LEU A 234 3.80 8.22 17.07
C LEU A 234 3.00 9.05 18.09
N LEU A 235 2.03 8.45 18.77
CA LEU A 235 1.18 9.16 19.76
C LEU A 235 1.91 9.52 21.06
N ALA A 236 3.05 8.89 21.36
CA ALA A 236 3.82 9.18 22.57
C ALA A 236 4.26 10.66 22.64
N ALA A 237 4.56 11.26 21.48
CA ALA A 237 4.96 12.66 21.38
C ALA A 237 3.75 13.58 21.09
N ALA A 238 3.71 14.76 21.73
CA ALA A 238 2.64 15.73 21.52
C ALA A 238 2.43 16.15 20.05
N PRO A 239 3.49 16.44 19.25
CA PRO A 239 3.29 16.76 17.84
C PRO A 239 2.76 15.56 17.03
N GLY A 240 3.05 14.33 17.46
CA GLY A 240 2.53 13.13 16.82
C GLY A 240 1.03 12.93 17.05
N ARG A 241 0.51 13.28 18.23
CA ARG A 241 -0.94 13.31 18.50
C ARG A 241 -1.69 14.29 17.60
N VAL A 242 -1.16 15.49 17.41
CA VAL A 242 -1.73 16.50 16.50
C VAL A 242 -1.77 15.97 15.06
N LEU A 243 -0.70 15.31 14.60
CA LEU A 243 -0.67 14.73 13.26
C LEU A 243 -1.65 13.56 13.12
N ALA A 244 -1.80 12.73 14.17
CA ALA A 244 -2.76 11.64 14.20
C ALA A 244 -4.21 12.13 14.14
N ALA A 245 -4.55 13.18 14.91
CA ALA A 245 -5.87 13.81 14.85
C ALA A 245 -6.16 14.37 13.44
N ARG A 246 -5.17 15.03 12.82
CA ARG A 246 -5.28 15.49 11.42
C ARG A 246 -5.46 14.33 10.43
N ALA A 247 -4.74 13.22 10.62
CA ALA A 247 -4.87 12.02 9.80
C ALA A 247 -6.29 11.47 9.84
N LEU A 248 -6.81 11.19 11.04
CA LEU A 248 -8.16 10.67 11.24
C LEU A 248 -9.23 11.59 10.64
N ARG A 249 -8.99 12.92 10.68
CA ARG A 249 -9.88 13.94 10.10
C ARG A 249 -9.83 14.00 8.57
N LEU A 250 -8.66 13.83 7.95
CA LEU A 250 -8.51 13.87 6.50
C LEU A 250 -9.27 12.73 5.80
N GLY A 251 -9.44 11.60 6.48
CA GLY A 251 -10.32 10.53 6.03
C GLY A 251 -11.80 10.86 6.28
N ASN A 252 -12.54 9.90 6.82
CA ASN A 252 -13.92 10.10 7.25
C ASN A 252 -13.95 10.25 8.77
N ALA A 253 -13.98 11.47 9.32
CA ALA A 253 -13.92 11.71 10.76
C ALA A 253 -14.90 10.85 11.59
N LYS A 254 -16.16 10.73 11.15
CA LYS A 254 -17.16 9.88 11.84
C LYS A 254 -16.77 8.40 11.79
N GLY A 255 -16.40 7.91 10.60
CA GLY A 255 -15.95 6.53 10.42
C GLY A 255 -14.64 6.22 11.16
N SER A 256 -13.74 7.20 11.26
CA SER A 256 -12.47 7.11 11.97
C SER A 256 -12.68 6.98 13.48
N ILE A 257 -13.61 7.75 14.05
CA ILE A 257 -14.00 7.61 15.47
C ILE A 257 -14.53 6.20 15.74
N GLU A 258 -15.40 5.70 14.87
CA GLU A 258 -15.97 4.36 15.01
C GLU A 258 -14.90 3.27 14.89
N ALA A 259 -14.02 3.36 13.89
CA ALA A 259 -12.91 2.42 13.72
C ALA A 259 -11.96 2.42 14.91
N VAL A 260 -11.65 3.58 15.48
CA VAL A 260 -10.83 3.69 16.69
C VAL A 260 -11.52 3.05 17.89
N ARG A 261 -12.84 3.23 18.05
CA ARG A 261 -13.62 2.57 19.11
C ARG A 261 -13.61 1.05 18.96
N GLN A 262 -13.80 0.56 17.74
CA GLN A 262 -13.78 -0.87 17.41
C GLN A 262 -12.40 -1.51 17.64
N ALA A 263 -11.32 -0.78 17.37
CA ALA A 263 -9.96 -1.23 17.67
C ALA A 263 -9.69 -1.42 19.18
N GLY A 264 -10.57 -0.88 20.03
CA GLY A 264 -10.43 -0.88 21.48
C GLY A 264 -9.36 0.08 21.98
N MET A 265 -9.41 0.41 23.27
CA MET A 265 -8.35 1.19 23.91
C MET A 265 -7.13 0.31 24.21
N PRO A 266 -5.90 0.83 24.03
CA PRO A 266 -4.71 0.17 24.55
C PRO A 266 -4.83 -0.09 26.06
N GLN A 267 -4.29 -1.23 26.51
CA GLN A 267 -4.33 -1.61 27.93
C GLN A 267 -3.36 -0.79 28.79
N ASP A 268 -2.25 -0.34 28.20
CA ASP A 268 -1.28 0.52 28.88
C ASP A 268 -1.92 1.89 29.20
N PRO A 269 -1.91 2.34 30.47
CA PRO A 269 -2.50 3.62 30.88
C PRO A 269 -1.92 4.82 30.12
N ALA A 270 -0.62 4.82 29.83
CA ALA A 270 0.03 5.90 29.10
C ALA A 270 -0.51 5.99 27.67
N TRP A 271 -0.69 4.83 27.01
CA TRP A 271 -1.18 4.79 25.63
C TRP A 271 -2.66 5.10 25.56
N LYS A 272 -3.43 4.65 26.55
CA LYS A 272 -4.84 5.02 26.70
C LYS A 272 -5.01 6.53 26.82
N ALA A 273 -4.20 7.20 27.64
CA ALA A 273 -4.23 8.66 27.76
C ALA A 273 -3.86 9.36 26.44
N ALA A 274 -2.86 8.85 25.72
CA ALA A 274 -2.45 9.41 24.43
C ALA A 274 -3.53 9.26 23.36
N VAL A 275 -4.19 8.09 23.28
CA VAL A 275 -5.32 7.84 22.36
C VAL A 275 -6.53 8.71 22.74
N GLN A 276 -6.85 8.82 24.03
CA GLN A 276 -7.94 9.67 24.49
C GLN A 276 -7.72 11.14 24.10
N SER A 277 -6.49 11.66 24.26
CA SER A 277 -6.13 13.01 23.83
C SER A 277 -6.37 13.25 22.33
N VAL A 278 -6.14 12.25 21.47
CA VAL A 278 -6.42 12.34 20.02
C VAL A 278 -7.94 12.34 19.76
N LEU A 279 -8.69 11.50 20.46
CA LEU A 279 -10.15 11.42 20.33
C LEU A 279 -10.84 12.69 20.82
N ASP A 280 -10.34 13.30 21.89
CA ASP A 280 -10.84 14.57 22.42
C ASP A 280 -10.61 15.70 21.42
N GLU A 281 -9.41 15.77 20.83
CA GLU A 281 -9.10 16.72 19.75
C GLU A 281 -10.04 16.52 18.55
N LEU A 282 -10.21 15.27 18.10
CA LEU A 282 -11.08 14.94 16.97
C LEU A 282 -12.55 15.29 17.23
N SER A 283 -13.03 15.07 18.46
CA SER A 283 -14.41 15.35 18.87
C SER A 283 -14.68 16.85 18.99
N ALA A 284 -13.72 17.63 19.51
CA ALA A 284 -13.83 19.09 19.61
C ALA A 284 -14.01 19.74 18.22
N PHE A 285 -13.36 19.20 17.18
CA PHE A 285 -13.59 19.66 15.81
C PHE A 285 -14.98 19.32 15.26
N GLY A 286 -15.52 18.14 15.60
CA GLY A 286 -16.81 17.68 15.10
C GLY A 286 -18.02 18.46 15.65
N GLN A 287 -17.85 19.22 16.73
CA GLN A 287 -18.89 20.08 17.30
C GLN A 287 -18.87 21.52 16.75
N ALA A 288 -17.80 21.91 16.04
CA ALA A 288 -17.57 23.27 15.57
C ALA A 288 -17.97 23.52 14.10
N GLY A 289 -18.52 22.51 13.41
CA GLY A 289 -18.96 22.60 12.01
C GLY A 289 -20.31 21.93 11.81
#